data_AF-A0A959TCP5-F1
#
_entry.id   AF-A0A959TCP5-F1
#
_cell.length_a   1.000
_cell.length_b   1.000
_cell.length_c   1.000
_cell.angle_alpha   90.00
_cell.angle_beta   90.00
_cell.angle_gamma   90.00
#
_symmetry.space_group_name_H-M   'P 1'
#
loop_
_entity.id
_entity.type
_entity.pdbx_description
1 polymer ?
#
loop_
_entity_poly.entity_id
_entity_poly.type
_entity_poly.pdbx_seq_one_letter_code
_entity_poly.pdbx_strand_id
1 'polypeptide(L)'
;FLIYTAPGQAYGLTYRWNAQGTDAFLIDGAEVGDWTVTRADGSSYQQTWTFPSRQQCMSCHTSTAGHVLGLKTHQLNGDLFYPGTGITANQLESWDHLDIFDQPLPAVDQLRKARPLNDLTASAEDRVMAYLDANCSSCHRPNGVQGAFDARYSTPLDQKGLVNEPTIGMNSPMG
;
A
#
# COMPACT_ATOMS: atom_id res chain seq x y z
N PHE A 1 -7.38 -7.78 -9.63
CA PHE A 1 -7.63 -6.39 -10.02
C PHE A 1 -8.66 -5.76 -9.09
N LEU A 2 -8.51 -4.47 -8.80
CA LEU A 2 -9.53 -3.66 -8.14
C LEU A 2 -10.09 -2.67 -9.15
N ILE A 3 -11.41 -2.60 -9.27
CA ILE A 3 -12.10 -1.67 -10.16
C ILE A 3 -12.75 -0.59 -9.31
N TYR A 4 -12.50 0.68 -9.64
CA TYR A 4 -13.14 1.83 -9.03
C TYR A 4 -14.13 2.43 -10.03
N THR A 5 -15.43 2.41 -9.72
CA THR A 5 -16.49 2.77 -10.68
C THR A 5 -16.99 4.20 -10.48
N ALA A 6 -17.08 4.64 -9.24
CA ALA A 6 -17.58 5.94 -8.83
C ALA A 6 -16.99 6.30 -7.47
N PRO A 7 -17.10 7.57 -7.02
CA PRO A 7 -16.65 7.97 -5.69
C PRO A 7 -17.16 7.02 -4.58
N GLY A 8 -16.23 6.37 -3.87
CA GLY A 8 -16.53 5.43 -2.79
C GLY A 8 -17.06 4.05 -3.23
N GLN A 9 -16.97 3.71 -4.51
CA GLN A 9 -17.44 2.42 -5.04
C GLN A 9 -16.30 1.65 -5.72
N ALA A 10 -15.97 0.49 -5.15
CA ALA A 10 -14.97 -0.41 -5.71
C ALA A 10 -15.34 -1.88 -5.54
N TYR A 11 -14.83 -2.74 -6.43
CA TYR A 11 -14.94 -4.20 -6.31
C TYR A 11 -13.69 -4.91 -6.83
N GLY A 12 -13.40 -6.07 -6.26
CA GLY A 12 -12.31 -6.94 -6.70
C GLY A 12 -12.72 -7.87 -7.83
N LEU A 13 -11.77 -8.19 -8.71
CA LEU A 13 -11.86 -9.23 -9.73
C LEU A 13 -10.58 -10.05 -9.70
N THR A 14 -10.73 -11.37 -9.71
CA THR A 14 -9.58 -12.29 -9.74
C THR A 14 -9.67 -13.15 -10.99
N TYR A 15 -8.55 -13.29 -11.69
CA TYR A 15 -8.45 -14.13 -12.88
C TYR A 15 -7.39 -15.20 -12.63
N ARG A 16 -7.66 -16.40 -13.11
CA ARG A 16 -6.75 -17.54 -13.03
C ARG A 16 -6.32 -17.96 -14.42
N TRP A 17 -5.02 -18.04 -14.64
CA TRP A 17 -4.45 -18.57 -15.88
C TRP A 17 -4.79 -20.05 -16.06
N ASN A 18 -5.01 -20.47 -17.29
CA ASN A 18 -5.05 -21.89 -17.64
C ASN A 18 -3.68 -22.55 -17.43
N ALA A 19 -3.64 -23.89 -17.43
CA ALA A 19 -2.41 -24.65 -17.22
C ALA A 19 -1.34 -24.38 -18.30
N GLN A 20 -1.75 -23.94 -19.49
CA GLN A 20 -0.88 -23.60 -20.60
C GLN A 20 -0.28 -22.19 -20.50
N GLY A 21 -0.77 -21.35 -19.59
CA GLY A 21 -0.34 -19.95 -19.44
C GLY A 21 -0.73 -19.04 -20.61
N THR A 22 -1.72 -19.42 -21.42
CA THR A 22 -2.11 -18.69 -22.63
C THR A 22 -3.28 -17.75 -22.45
N ASP A 23 -4.16 -18.02 -21.48
CA ASP A 23 -5.35 -17.21 -21.20
C ASP A 23 -5.73 -17.25 -19.72
N ALA A 24 -6.44 -16.23 -19.25
CA ALA A 24 -6.86 -16.06 -17.87
C ALA A 24 -8.38 -15.88 -17.75
N PHE A 25 -9.00 -16.69 -16.90
CA PHE A 25 -10.44 -16.74 -16.72
C PHE A 25 -10.85 -16.09 -15.41
N LEU A 26 -11.91 -15.29 -15.46
CA LEU A 26 -12.52 -14.72 -14.26
C LEU A 26 -13.05 -15.84 -13.38
N ILE A 27 -12.72 -15.81 -12.10
CA ILE A 27 -13.27 -16.74 -11.10
C ILE A 27 -14.37 -16.05 -10.27
N ASP A 28 -15.40 -16.80 -9.92
CA ASP A 28 -16.56 -16.26 -9.18
C ASP A 28 -16.34 -16.22 -7.67
N GLY A 29 -15.56 -17.16 -7.16
CA GLY A 29 -15.30 -17.35 -5.73
C GLY A 29 -13.82 -17.34 -5.38
N ALA A 30 -13.52 -17.65 -4.13
CA ALA A 30 -12.15 -17.94 -3.74
C ALA A 30 -11.77 -19.32 -4.26
N GLU A 31 -10.56 -19.45 -4.80
CA GLU A 31 -9.99 -20.72 -5.22
C GLU A 31 -8.63 -20.94 -4.56
N VAL A 32 -8.24 -22.20 -4.45
CA VAL A 32 -6.90 -22.61 -4.02
C VAL A 32 -6.37 -23.60 -5.05
N GLY A 33 -5.07 -23.54 -5.32
CA GLY A 33 -4.39 -24.57 -6.09
C GLY A 33 -2.95 -24.76 -5.61
N ASP A 34 -2.33 -25.83 -6.08
CA ASP A 34 -0.95 -26.15 -5.79
C ASP A 34 -0.12 -26.18 -7.07
N TRP A 35 1.07 -25.59 -7.01
CA TRP A 35 2.02 -25.53 -8.12
C TRP A 35 3.37 -26.05 -7.67
N THR A 36 3.99 -26.89 -8.50
CA THR A 36 5.40 -27.21 -8.35
C THR A 36 6.22 -26.07 -8.91
N VAL A 37 6.98 -25.38 -8.06
CA VAL A 37 7.88 -24.30 -8.47
C VAL A 37 9.30 -24.84 -8.50
N THR A 38 9.93 -24.78 -9.67
CA THR A 38 11.34 -25.12 -9.84
C THR A 38 12.20 -23.88 -9.64
N ARG A 39 13.20 -23.99 -8.77
CA ARG A 39 14.19 -22.94 -8.50
C ARG A 39 15.29 -22.94 -9.56
N ALA A 40 16.06 -21.86 -9.59
CA ALA A 40 17.21 -21.72 -10.51
C ALA A 40 18.30 -22.79 -10.29
N ASP A 41 18.38 -23.38 -9.10
CA ASP A 41 19.30 -24.47 -8.76
C ASP A 41 18.80 -25.87 -9.15
N GLY A 42 17.61 -25.96 -9.76
CA GLY A 42 16.99 -27.22 -10.18
C GLY A 42 16.18 -27.94 -9.10
N SER A 43 16.20 -27.48 -7.84
CA SER A 43 15.31 -28.01 -6.80
C SER A 43 13.86 -27.56 -7.01
N SER A 44 12.89 -28.32 -6.50
CA SER A 44 11.47 -27.96 -6.59
C SER A 44 10.77 -27.97 -5.23
N TYR A 45 9.71 -27.18 -5.10
CA TYR A 45 8.84 -27.17 -3.93
C TYR A 45 7.37 -26.97 -4.34
N GLN A 46 6.44 -27.39 -3.48
CA GLN A 46 5.02 -27.12 -3.67
C GLN A 46 4.66 -25.74 -3.11
N GLN A 47 4.06 -24.91 -3.95
CA GLN A 47 3.48 -23.63 -3.58
C GLN A 47 1.96 -23.72 -3.67
N THR A 48 1.27 -23.60 -2.54
CA THR A 48 -0.17 -23.38 -2.50
C THR A 48 -0.46 -21.91 -2.78
N TRP A 49 -1.28 -21.62 -3.79
CA TRP A 49 -1.72 -20.26 -4.11
C TRP A 49 -3.21 -20.10 -3.83
N THR A 50 -3.58 -19.00 -3.16
CA THR A 50 -4.97 -18.62 -2.92
C THR A 50 -5.35 -17.49 -3.86
N PHE A 51 -6.41 -17.70 -4.62
CA PHE A 51 -7.06 -16.66 -5.42
C PHE A 51 -8.19 -16.06 -4.59
N PRO A 52 -8.12 -14.77 -4.23
CA PRO A 52 -9.14 -14.18 -3.38
C PRO A 52 -10.46 -14.03 -4.14
N SER A 53 -11.58 -14.23 -3.44
CA SER A 53 -12.90 -13.82 -3.92
C SER A 53 -13.01 -12.30 -3.99
N ARG A 54 -14.05 -11.81 -4.69
CA ARG A 54 -14.35 -10.37 -4.75
C ARG A 54 -14.52 -9.75 -3.37
N GLN A 55 -15.14 -10.47 -2.44
CA GLN A 55 -15.37 -9.99 -1.07
C GLN A 55 -14.08 -9.99 -0.25
N GLN A 56 -13.18 -10.96 -0.45
CA GLN A 56 -11.90 -10.99 0.25
C GLN A 56 -11.00 -9.83 -0.15
N CYS A 57 -11.11 -9.29 -1.37
CA CYS A 57 -10.41 -8.05 -1.73
C CYS A 57 -10.78 -6.88 -0.81
N MET A 58 -12.02 -6.83 -0.34
CA MET A 58 -12.56 -5.73 0.48
C MET A 58 -12.12 -5.80 1.94
N SER A 59 -11.40 -6.84 2.36
CA SER A 59 -10.76 -6.85 3.69
C SER A 59 -9.67 -5.78 3.79
N CYS A 60 -8.93 -5.52 2.71
CA CYS A 60 -7.89 -4.49 2.65
C CYS A 60 -8.37 -3.23 1.92
N HIS A 61 -9.13 -3.38 0.83
CA HIS A 61 -9.63 -2.27 0.01
C HIS A 61 -10.90 -1.64 0.60
N THR A 62 -10.90 -1.36 1.90
CA THR A 62 -12.05 -0.82 2.63
C THR A 62 -12.37 0.62 2.22
N SER A 63 -13.61 1.05 2.47
CA SER A 63 -14.00 2.46 2.30
C SER A 63 -13.22 3.39 3.24
N THR A 64 -12.92 2.94 4.47
CA THR A 64 -12.08 3.69 5.42
C THR A 64 -10.67 3.95 4.86
N ALA A 65 -10.12 2.99 4.13
CA ALA A 65 -8.82 3.12 3.47
C ALA A 65 -8.90 3.88 2.13
N GLY A 66 -10.10 4.26 1.67
CA GLY A 66 -10.33 4.94 0.40
C GLY A 66 -10.36 4.02 -0.82
N HIS A 67 -10.45 2.71 -0.62
CA HIS A 67 -10.35 1.64 -1.63
C HIS A 67 -9.01 1.54 -2.36
N VAL A 68 -8.40 2.64 -2.79
CA VAL A 68 -7.13 2.64 -3.52
C VAL A 68 -5.97 2.65 -2.53
N LEU A 69 -5.25 1.53 -2.44
CA LEU A 69 -4.03 1.40 -1.64
C LEU A 69 -2.80 1.81 -2.45
N GLY A 70 -2.88 2.99 -3.06
CA GLY A 70 -1.90 3.50 -4.01
C GLY A 70 -0.90 4.48 -3.41
N LEU A 71 -0.22 5.20 -4.30
CA LEU A 71 0.73 6.24 -3.97
C LEU A 71 0.04 7.38 -3.20
N LYS A 72 0.74 7.94 -2.22
CA LYS A 72 0.29 9.13 -1.48
C LYS A 72 1.24 10.30 -1.75
N THR A 73 0.71 11.52 -1.70
CA THR A 73 1.46 12.75 -1.99
C THR A 73 2.80 12.83 -1.25
N HIS A 74 2.85 12.53 0.05
CA HIS A 74 4.10 12.59 0.81
C HIS A 74 5.15 11.56 0.39
N GLN A 75 4.73 10.43 -0.19
CA GLN A 75 5.65 9.42 -0.74
C GLN A 75 6.26 9.87 -2.07
N LEU A 76 5.59 10.78 -2.78
CA LEU A 76 6.03 11.34 -4.05
C LEU A 76 6.74 12.68 -3.89
N ASN A 77 6.70 13.31 -2.71
CA ASN A 77 7.41 14.56 -2.49
C ASN A 77 8.92 14.33 -2.33
N GLY A 78 9.62 14.03 -3.41
CA GLY A 78 11.04 13.75 -3.41
C GLY A 78 11.62 13.70 -4.81
N ASP A 79 12.95 13.83 -4.87
CA ASP A 79 13.66 13.85 -6.13
C ASP A 79 13.79 12.45 -6.71
N LEU A 80 13.41 12.30 -7.97
CA LEU A 80 13.61 11.10 -8.76
C LEU A 80 14.57 11.41 -9.91
N PHE A 81 15.52 10.51 -10.17
CA PHE A 81 16.33 10.54 -11.38
C PHE A 81 15.53 9.99 -12.55
N TYR A 82 15.40 10.76 -13.62
CA TYR A 82 14.71 10.40 -14.86
C TYR A 82 15.74 9.97 -15.92
N PRO A 83 15.95 8.65 -16.16
CA PRO A 83 17.03 8.19 -17.04
C PRO A 83 16.88 8.66 -18.49
N GLY A 84 15.63 8.85 -18.95
CA GLY A 84 15.34 9.29 -20.31
C GLY A 84 15.80 10.73 -20.60
N THR A 85 15.94 11.57 -19.58
CA THR A 85 16.37 12.97 -19.72
C THR A 85 17.71 13.24 -19.04
N GLY A 86 18.16 12.36 -18.15
CA GLY A 86 19.34 12.58 -17.29
C GLY A 86 19.11 13.62 -16.20
N ILE A 87 17.87 14.04 -15.96
CA ILE A 87 17.51 15.08 -15.01
C ILE A 87 17.06 14.43 -13.69
N THR A 88 17.45 15.02 -12.57
CA THR A 88 16.85 14.75 -11.26
C THR A 88 15.90 15.88 -10.92
N ALA A 89 14.64 15.56 -10.62
CA ALA A 89 13.61 16.55 -10.28
C ALA A 89 12.59 15.96 -9.30
N ASN A 90 11.87 16.82 -8.56
CA ASN A 90 10.83 16.40 -7.65
C ASN A 90 9.68 15.72 -8.42
N GLN A 91 9.23 14.55 -7.98
CA GLN A 91 8.19 13.79 -8.68
C GLN A 91 6.86 14.53 -8.77
N LEU A 92 6.47 15.29 -7.74
CA LEU A 92 5.23 16.05 -7.74
C LEU A 92 5.30 17.23 -8.71
N GLU A 93 6.40 17.98 -8.72
CA GLU A 93 6.59 19.09 -9.68
C GLU A 93 6.61 18.57 -11.12
N SER A 94 7.29 17.45 -11.37
CA SER A 94 7.29 16.81 -12.68
C SER A 94 5.88 16.39 -13.11
N TRP A 95 5.05 15.87 -12.20
CA TRP A 95 3.67 15.49 -12.52
C TRP A 95 2.75 16.68 -12.73
N ASP A 96 2.93 17.75 -11.96
CA ASP A 96 2.23 19.02 -12.13
C ASP A 96 2.56 19.64 -13.49
N HIS A 97 3.84 19.64 -13.88
CA HIS A 97 4.29 20.11 -15.20
C HIS A 97 3.76 19.28 -16.39
N LEU A 98 3.39 18.01 -16.15
CA LEU A 98 2.82 17.11 -17.15
C LEU A 98 1.28 17.13 -17.16
N ASP A 99 0.65 18.06 -16.44
CA ASP A 99 -0.81 18.18 -16.33
C ASP A 99 -1.50 16.88 -15.85
N ILE A 100 -0.83 16.11 -14.98
CA ILE A 100 -1.41 14.89 -14.40
C ILE A 100 -2.50 15.22 -13.36
N PHE A 101 -2.42 16.40 -12.73
CA PHE A 101 -3.39 16.85 -11.73
C PHE A 101 -4.43 17.78 -12.34
N ASP A 102 -5.68 17.64 -11.90
CA ASP A 102 -6.79 18.50 -12.35
C ASP A 102 -6.67 19.96 -11.83
N GLN A 103 -5.81 20.19 -10.84
CA GLN A 103 -5.57 21.49 -10.21
C GLN A 103 -4.07 21.66 -9.90
N PRO A 104 -3.54 22.89 -9.98
CA PRO A 104 -2.14 23.15 -9.63
C PRO A 104 -1.84 22.74 -8.19
N LEU A 105 -0.66 22.14 -7.98
CA LEU A 105 -0.19 21.83 -6.64
C LEU A 105 0.30 23.08 -5.88
N PRO A 106 0.14 23.12 -4.55
CA PRO A 106 0.94 24.02 -3.71
C PRO A 106 2.44 23.76 -3.92
N ALA A 107 3.26 24.74 -3.58
CA ALA A 107 4.71 24.58 -3.58
C ALA A 107 5.11 23.34 -2.73
N VAL A 108 6.00 22.51 -3.26
CA VAL A 108 6.30 21.19 -2.67
C VAL A 108 6.95 21.26 -1.28
N ASP A 109 7.53 22.40 -0.92
CA ASP A 109 8.05 22.70 0.41
C ASP A 109 6.94 22.86 1.47
N GLN A 110 5.71 23.16 1.04
CA GLN A 110 4.51 23.21 1.89
C GLN A 110 3.86 21.83 2.07
N LEU A 111 4.27 20.84 1.27
CA LEU A 111 3.74 19.49 1.33
C LEU A 111 4.61 18.61 2.23
N ARG A 112 3.97 17.67 2.93
CA ARG A 112 4.69 16.65 3.71
C ARG A 112 5.60 15.81 2.81
N LYS A 113 6.74 15.37 3.35
CA LYS A 113 7.72 14.52 2.66
C LYS A 113 8.07 13.30 3.50
N ALA A 114 7.75 12.12 2.99
CA ALA A 114 8.15 10.85 3.58
C ALA A 114 9.67 10.72 3.52
N ARG A 115 10.29 10.22 4.60
CA ARG A 115 11.73 9.98 4.67
C ARG A 115 12.03 8.48 4.64
N PRO A 116 12.89 8.00 3.74
CA PRO A 116 13.21 6.58 3.68
C PRO A 116 14.01 6.16 4.93
N LEU A 117 13.93 4.88 5.31
CA LEU A 117 14.56 4.37 6.54
C LEU A 117 16.09 4.60 6.59
N ASN A 118 16.74 4.70 5.43
CA ASN A 118 18.18 4.91 5.29
C ASN A 118 18.61 6.39 5.25
N ASP A 119 17.68 7.36 5.28
CA ASP A 119 18.02 8.80 5.36
C ASP A 119 18.43 9.18 6.79
N LEU A 120 19.70 9.01 7.13
CA LEU A 120 20.22 9.31 8.47
C LEU A 120 20.25 10.82 8.81
N THR A 121 19.91 11.69 7.86
CA THR A 121 19.77 13.13 8.13
C THR A 121 18.38 13.47 8.71
N ALA A 122 17.40 12.58 8.53
CA ALA A 122 16.07 12.71 9.09
C ALA A 122 15.97 12.10 10.49
N SER A 123 15.03 12.60 11.30
CA SER A 123 14.76 12.06 12.62
C SER A 123 14.36 10.58 12.54
N ALA A 124 14.64 9.81 13.60
CA ALA A 124 14.18 8.43 13.67
C ALA A 124 12.65 8.35 13.62
N GLU A 125 11.97 9.31 14.25
CA GLU A 125 10.52 9.43 14.23
C GLU A 125 9.98 9.56 12.79
N ASP A 126 10.46 10.53 12.01
CA ASP A 126 9.99 10.76 10.64
C ASP A 126 10.15 9.51 9.75
N ARG A 127 11.29 8.84 9.87
CA ARG A 127 11.57 7.61 9.13
C ARG A 127 10.65 6.46 9.52
N VAL A 128 10.43 6.27 10.81
CA VAL A 128 9.52 5.23 11.32
C VAL A 128 8.07 5.53 10.92
N MET A 129 7.63 6.80 11.02
CA MET A 129 6.27 7.17 10.63
C MET A 129 6.03 7.00 9.13
N ALA A 130 7.01 7.33 8.29
CA ALA A 130 6.93 7.08 6.85
C ALA A 130 6.82 5.58 6.54
N TYR A 131 7.61 4.75 7.23
CA TYR A 131 7.56 3.29 7.07
C TYR A 131 6.22 2.69 7.50
N LEU A 132 5.72 3.07 8.68
CA LEU A 132 4.43 2.60 9.18
C LEU A 132 3.28 3.04 8.27
N ASP A 133 3.31 4.27 7.74
CA ASP A 133 2.28 4.72 6.82
C ASP A 133 2.27 3.90 5.53
N ALA A 134 3.43 3.65 4.93
CA ALA A 134 3.53 2.93 3.67
C ALA A 134 3.11 1.46 3.80
N ASN A 135 3.35 0.82 4.95
CA ASN A 135 3.19 -0.63 5.10
C ASN A 135 1.97 -1.03 5.94
N CYS A 136 1.47 -0.15 6.81
CA CYS A 136 0.48 -0.53 7.83
C CYS A 136 -0.80 0.31 7.78
N SER A 137 -0.76 1.56 7.30
CA SER A 137 -1.91 2.49 7.41
C SER A 137 -3.13 2.14 6.55
N SER A 138 -3.02 1.18 5.64
CA SER A 138 -4.17 0.62 4.94
C SER A 138 -5.11 -0.12 5.90
N CYS A 139 -4.56 -0.77 6.93
CA CYS A 139 -5.30 -1.55 7.92
C CYS A 139 -5.34 -0.89 9.30
N HIS A 140 -4.22 -0.32 9.74
CA HIS A 140 -4.03 0.29 11.06
C HIS A 140 -4.29 1.80 11.01
N ARG A 141 -5.56 2.14 11.19
CA ARG A 141 -6.10 3.51 11.21
C ARG A 141 -7.44 3.51 11.96
N PRO A 142 -7.96 4.67 12.38
CA PRO A 142 -9.31 4.74 12.94
C PRO A 142 -10.34 4.12 11.98
N ASN A 143 -11.22 3.26 12.52
CA ASN A 143 -12.21 2.48 11.76
C ASN A 143 -11.60 1.50 10.73
N GLY A 144 -10.35 1.09 10.93
CA GLY A 144 -9.64 0.07 10.16
C GLY A 144 -9.94 -1.36 10.63
N VAL A 145 -9.11 -2.31 10.21
CA VAL A 145 -9.40 -3.75 10.39
C VAL A 145 -8.80 -4.31 11.69
N GLN A 146 -7.55 -3.97 11.98
CA GLN A 146 -6.79 -4.52 13.11
C GLN A 146 -5.96 -3.44 13.80
N GLY A 147 -5.66 -3.65 15.09
CA GLY A 147 -4.76 -2.85 15.93
C GLY A 147 -5.38 -1.57 16.49
N ALA A 148 -5.09 -1.29 17.75
CA ALA A 148 -5.49 -0.07 18.45
C ALA A 148 -4.49 1.08 18.21
N PHE A 149 -3.99 1.20 16.98
CA PHE A 149 -3.03 2.24 16.63
C PHE A 149 -3.26 2.82 15.23
N ASP A 150 -2.79 4.04 15.04
CA ASP A 150 -2.93 4.81 13.81
C ASP A 150 -1.58 4.99 13.10
N ALA A 151 -1.36 4.19 12.06
CA ALA A 151 -0.14 4.20 11.29
C ALA A 151 -0.06 5.35 10.27
N ARG A 152 -1.09 6.19 10.11
CA ARG A 152 -1.11 7.26 9.09
C ARG A 152 -0.01 8.28 9.32
N TYR A 153 0.75 8.64 8.29
CA TYR A 153 1.88 9.59 8.38
C TYR A 153 1.47 10.95 8.98
N SER A 154 0.22 11.35 8.73
CA SER A 154 -0.35 12.61 9.18
C SER A 154 -0.66 12.70 10.69
N THR A 155 -0.78 11.56 11.36
CA THR A 155 -1.17 11.50 12.77
C THR A 155 0.06 11.75 13.64
N PRO A 156 0.03 12.69 14.60
CA PRO A 156 1.12 12.91 15.56
C PRO A 156 1.43 11.65 16.38
N LEU A 157 2.70 11.40 16.72
CA LEU A 157 3.15 10.18 17.40
C LEU A 157 2.39 9.90 18.72
N ASP A 158 2.17 10.94 19.52
CA ASP A 158 1.43 10.88 20.79
C ASP A 158 -0.06 10.53 20.63
N GLN A 159 -0.60 10.64 19.41
CA GLN A 159 -1.98 10.28 19.06
C GLN A 159 -2.07 8.94 18.31
N LYS A 160 -0.94 8.26 18.06
CA LYS A 160 -0.94 7.01 17.30
C LYS A 160 -1.37 5.81 18.11
N GLY A 161 -1.33 5.85 19.44
CA GLY A 161 -1.55 4.64 20.24
C GLY A 161 -0.42 3.62 20.08
N LEU A 162 0.82 4.07 19.86
CA LEU A 162 1.99 3.20 19.62
C LEU A 162 2.99 3.14 20.78
N VAL A 163 3.11 4.21 21.57
CA VAL A 163 4.18 4.38 22.57
C VAL A 163 3.58 4.30 23.95
N ASN A 164 4.09 3.40 24.78
CA ASN A 164 3.59 3.13 26.15
C ASN A 164 2.12 2.69 26.20
N GLU A 165 1.66 1.99 25.15
CA GLU A 165 0.28 1.51 25.04
C GLU A 165 0.20 -0.02 25.17
N PRO A 166 -0.92 -0.56 25.69
CA PRO A 166 -1.15 -2.01 25.73
C PRO A 166 -1.21 -2.63 24.33
N THR A 167 -0.62 -3.81 24.17
CA THR A 167 -0.71 -4.56 22.91
C THR A 167 -2.05 -5.27 22.78
N ILE A 168 -2.89 -4.81 21.86
CA ILE A 168 -4.16 -5.45 21.53
C ILE A 168 -3.98 -6.33 20.29
N GLY A 169 -4.05 -7.64 20.47
CA GLY A 169 -3.99 -8.62 19.39
C GLY A 169 -5.02 -9.74 19.60
N MET A 170 -5.31 -10.51 18.56
CA MET A 170 -6.25 -11.64 18.62
C MET A 170 -5.86 -12.71 19.66
N ASN A 171 -4.59 -12.73 20.08
CA ASN A 171 -4.05 -13.63 21.11
C ASN A 171 -3.77 -12.94 22.45
N SER A 172 -4.11 -11.65 22.60
CA SER A 172 -4.01 -10.94 23.88
C SER A 172 -5.37 -11.04 24.57
N PRO A 173 -5.53 -11.89 25.60
CA PRO A 173 -6.79 -11.93 26.34
C PRO A 173 -6.88 -10.62 27.12
N MET A 174 -7.74 -9.70 26.67
CA MET A 174 -8.24 -8.51 27.37
C MET A 174 -7.23 -7.77 28.28
N GLY A 175 -6.85 -6.57 27.86
CA GLY A 175 -6.81 -5.46 28.81
C GLY A 175 -8.23 -5.12 29.26
#